data_AF-A0A1V5UBA1-F1
#
_entry.id   AF-A0A1V5UBA1-F1
#
_cell.length_a   1.000
_cell.length_b   1.000
_cell.length_c   1.000
_cell.angle_alpha   90.00
_cell.angle_beta   90.00
_cell.angle_gamma   90.00
#
_symmetry.space_group_name_H-M   'P 1'
#
loop_
_entity.id
_entity.type
_entity.pdbx_description
1 polymer ?
#
loop_
_entity_poly.entity_id
_entity_poly.type
_entity_poly.pdbx_seq_one_letter_code
_entity_poly.pdbx_strand_id
1 'polypeptide(L)'
;MKRKILEMILLAYGKIRRFYYHKFSKAHILRNHKRREGECARCGTCCKLLFKCPFLDESQTPSLCKIHNSRPMNCRIFPVDEMDMRDRDIVSRDTTCGYRFRR
;
A
#
# COMPACT_ATOMS: atom_id res chain seq x y z
N MET A 1 -9.16 -17.05 -15.17
CA MET A 1 -9.52 -15.70 -15.68
C MET A 1 -10.37 -14.89 -14.69
N LYS A 2 -11.51 -15.41 -14.22
CA LYS A 2 -12.39 -14.73 -13.25
C LYS A 2 -11.69 -14.24 -11.98
N ARG A 3 -10.79 -15.06 -11.40
CA ARG A 3 -10.03 -14.72 -10.18
C ARG A 3 -9.11 -13.50 -10.35
N LYS A 4 -8.33 -13.44 -11.45
CA LYS A 4 -7.44 -12.29 -11.74
C LYS A 4 -8.23 -10.99 -11.92
N ILE A 5 -9.39 -11.05 -12.58
CA ILE A 5 -10.26 -9.88 -12.76
C ILE A 5 -10.77 -9.39 -11.40
N LEU A 6 -11.23 -10.31 -10.53
CA LEU A 6 -11.64 -9.97 -9.18
C LEU A 6 -10.51 -9.31 -8.37
N GLU A 7 -9.30 -9.88 -8.43
CA GLU A 7 -8.11 -9.32 -7.77
C GLU A 7 -7.82 -7.89 -8.29
N MET A 8 -7.88 -7.67 -9.61
CA MET A 8 -7.73 -6.33 -10.19
C MET A 8 -8.80 -5.35 -9.69
N ILE A 9 -10.07 -5.77 -9.62
CA ILE A 9 -11.16 -4.95 -9.11
C ILE A 9 -10.92 -4.58 -7.63
N LEU A 10 -10.50 -5.53 -6.80
CA LEU A 10 -10.18 -5.29 -5.39
C LEU A 10 -9.03 -4.28 -5.25
N LEU A 11 -7.95 -4.45 -6.02
CA LEU A 11 -6.80 -3.54 -5.99
C LEU A 11 -7.13 -2.13 -6.50
N ALA A 12 -7.98 -2.02 -7.53
CA ALA A 12 -8.50 -0.75 -8.01
C ALA A 12 -9.38 -0.07 -6.94
N TYR A 13 -10.30 -0.83 -6.34
CA TYR A 13 -11.12 -0.35 -5.23
C TYR A 13 -10.28 0.13 -4.04
N GLY A 14 -9.20 -0.58 -3.69
CA GLY A 14 -8.26 -0.15 -2.66
C GLY A 14 -7.65 1.24 -2.93
N LYS A 15 -7.33 1.58 -4.19
CA LYS A 15 -6.84 2.94 -4.54
C LYS A 15 -7.93 4.00 -4.35
N ILE A 16 -9.17 3.70 -4.77
CA ILE A 16 -10.33 4.60 -4.62
C ILE A 16 -10.63 4.81 -3.13
N ARG A 17 -10.65 3.74 -2.34
CA ARG A 17 -10.87 3.75 -0.89
C ARG A 17 -9.86 4.63 -0.16
N ARG A 18 -8.56 4.49 -0.47
CA ARG A 18 -7.52 5.36 0.11
C ARG A 18 -7.69 6.83 -0.30
N PHE A 19 -8.05 7.10 -1.55
CA PHE A 19 -8.35 8.47 -1.99
C PHE A 19 -9.54 9.06 -1.23
N TYR A 20 -10.61 8.28 -1.05
CA TYR A 20 -11.78 8.67 -0.26
C TYR A 20 -11.40 8.98 1.20
N TYR A 21 -10.63 8.11 1.86
CA TYR A 21 -10.20 8.34 3.24
C TYR A 21 -9.40 9.65 3.39
N HIS A 22 -8.52 9.94 2.45
CA HIS A 22 -7.79 11.19 2.50
C HIS A 22 -8.67 12.42 2.36
N LYS A 23 -9.63 12.38 1.42
CA LYS A 23 -10.47 13.53 1.12
C LYS A 23 -11.54 13.75 2.19
N PHE A 24 -12.15 12.67 2.69
CA PHE A 24 -13.37 12.74 3.51
C PHE A 24 -13.22 12.16 4.91
N SER A 25 -12.21 11.31 5.19
CA SER A 25 -12.10 10.57 6.46
C SER A 25 -10.69 10.64 7.07
N LYS A 26 -10.16 11.85 7.24
CA LYS A 26 -8.86 12.07 7.89
C LYS A 26 -8.83 11.48 9.31
N ALA A 27 -9.95 11.54 10.03
CA ALA A 27 -10.07 10.94 11.35
C ALA A 27 -9.86 9.41 11.33
N HIS A 28 -10.33 8.71 10.28
CA HIS A 28 -10.06 7.27 10.10
C HIS A 28 -8.56 7.01 9.93
N ILE A 29 -7.90 7.79 9.06
CA ILE A 29 -6.45 7.70 8.85
C ILE A 29 -5.70 7.89 10.17
N LEU A 30 -6.00 8.95 10.91
CA LEU A 30 -5.32 9.24 12.17
C LEU A 30 -5.54 8.16 13.22
N ARG A 31 -6.78 7.67 13.38
CA ARG A 31 -7.08 6.58 14.33
C ARG A 31 -6.31 5.30 13.99
N ASN A 32 -6.25 4.93 12.73
CA ASN A 32 -5.52 3.73 12.33
C ASN A 32 -4.01 3.94 12.37
N HIS A 33 -3.52 5.12 12.03
CA HIS A 33 -2.08 5.42 12.10
C HIS A 33 -1.56 5.39 13.54
N LYS A 34 -2.40 5.68 14.55
CA LYS A 34 -2.04 5.50 15.98
C LYS A 34 -1.78 4.05 16.38
N ARG A 35 -2.43 3.08 15.72
CA ARG A 35 -2.18 1.65 15.91
C ARG A 35 -1.23 1.04 14.87
N ARG A 36 -0.78 1.85 13.89
CA ARG A 36 0.18 1.43 12.88
C ARG A 36 1.59 1.54 13.44
N GLU A 37 2.34 0.46 13.35
CA GLU A 37 3.72 0.39 13.77
C GLU A 37 4.65 0.08 12.58
N GLY A 38 5.93 0.35 12.79
CA GLY A 38 6.99 0.08 11.85
C GLY A 38 7.08 1.12 10.73
N GLU A 39 7.87 0.79 9.71
CA GLU A 39 8.22 1.72 8.65
C GLU A 39 8.30 1.05 7.27
N CYS A 40 8.51 1.85 6.23
CA CYS A 40 8.65 1.32 4.89
C CYS A 40 9.95 0.52 4.73
N ALA A 41 9.86 -0.81 4.77
CA ALA A 41 10.98 -1.72 4.53
C ALA A 41 11.43 -1.79 3.06
N ARG A 42 10.96 -0.89 2.18
CA ARG A 42 11.31 -0.84 0.75
C ARG A 42 11.12 -2.19 0.01
N CYS A 43 10.13 -2.97 0.43
CA CYS A 43 9.85 -4.29 -0.13
C CYS A 43 9.17 -4.26 -1.52
N GLY A 44 8.75 -3.08 -2.00
CA GLY A 44 8.18 -2.90 -3.33
C GLY A 44 6.76 -3.44 -3.54
N THR A 45 6.17 -4.20 -2.62
CA THR A 45 4.84 -4.81 -2.84
C THR A 45 3.72 -3.77 -3.00
N CYS A 46 3.69 -2.74 -2.15
CA CYS A 46 2.68 -1.68 -2.26
C CYS A 46 2.84 -0.83 -3.54
N CYS A 47 4.05 -0.75 -4.09
CA CYS A 47 4.34 -0.10 -5.37
C CYS A 47 3.83 -0.91 -6.57
N LYS A 48 3.40 -2.15 -6.37
CA LYS A 48 2.85 -3.05 -7.40
C LYS A 48 1.33 -3.27 -7.28
N LEU A 49 0.66 -2.50 -6.41
CA LEU A 49 -0.81 -2.54 -6.28
C LEU A 49 -1.47 -2.11 -7.58
N LEU A 50 -2.21 -3.03 -8.20
CA LEU A 50 -2.88 -2.98 -9.52
C LEU A 50 -1.92 -2.95 -10.72
N PHE A 51 -0.86 -2.15 -10.65
CA PHE A 51 0.16 -2.04 -11.69
C PHE A 51 1.52 -1.74 -11.05
N LYS A 52 2.60 -2.05 -11.77
CA LYS A 52 3.96 -1.69 -11.35
C LYS A 52 4.17 -0.19 -11.47
N CYS A 53 4.46 0.48 -10.35
CA CYS A 53 4.79 1.89 -10.32
C CYS A 53 6.03 2.18 -11.18
N PRO A 54 6.00 3.19 -12.08
CA PRO A 54 7.13 3.52 -12.95
C PRO A 54 8.34 4.07 -12.17
N PHE A 55 8.13 4.54 -10.94
CA PHE A 55 9.20 5.05 -10.07
C PHE A 55 9.83 3.97 -9.18
N LEU A 56 9.40 2.71 -9.27
CA LEU A 56 9.99 1.59 -8.55
C LEU A 56 11.18 1.04 -9.36
N ASP A 57 12.35 1.02 -8.72
CA ASP A 57 13.56 0.40 -9.23
C ASP A 57 13.84 -0.89 -8.47
N GLU A 58 13.80 -2.01 -9.17
CA GLU A 58 14.03 -3.35 -8.61
C GLU A 58 15.43 -3.89 -8.97
N SER A 59 16.32 -3.07 -9.53
CA SER A 59 17.71 -3.47 -9.82
C SER A 59 18.57 -3.67 -8.57
N GLN A 60 18.12 -3.17 -7.43
CA GLN A 60 18.82 -3.22 -6.13
C GLN A 60 17.95 -3.90 -5.08
N THR A 61 18.61 -4.46 -4.05
CA THR A 61 17.96 -5.05 -2.88
C THR A 61 18.41 -4.31 -1.62
N PRO A 62 17.51 -3.62 -0.89
CA PRO A 62 16.07 -3.51 -1.13
C PRO A 62 15.73 -2.60 -2.33
N SER A 63 14.54 -2.77 -2.91
CA SER A 63 14.10 -1.98 -4.07
C SER A 63 14.04 -0.48 -3.76
N LEU A 64 14.38 0.36 -4.73
CA LEU A 64 14.45 1.80 -4.55
C LEU A 64 13.19 2.49 -5.11
N CYS A 65 12.61 3.42 -4.33
CA CYS A 65 11.57 4.33 -4.83
C CYS A 65 12.22 5.66 -5.22
N LYS A 66 12.26 5.97 -6.52
CA LYS A 66 12.94 7.17 -7.06
C LYS A 66 12.34 8.48 -6.55
N ILE A 67 11.06 8.46 -6.14
CA ILE A 67 10.34 9.63 -5.60
C ILE A 67 10.00 9.48 -4.11
N HIS A 68 10.83 8.80 -3.33
CA HIS A 68 10.50 8.46 -1.93
C HIS A 68 10.13 9.70 -1.08
N ASN A 69 10.83 10.82 -1.26
CA ASN A 69 10.60 12.04 -0.49
C ASN A 69 9.38 12.84 -1.00
N SER A 70 9.07 12.72 -2.29
CA SER A 70 7.96 13.40 -2.98
C SER A 70 6.77 12.47 -3.27
N ARG A 71 6.66 11.36 -2.52
CA ARG A 71 5.59 10.36 -2.69
C ARG A 71 4.21 11.03 -2.73
N PRO A 72 3.33 10.64 -3.68
CA PRO A 72 1.97 11.12 -3.68
C PRO A 72 1.23 10.64 -2.43
N MET A 73 0.17 11.36 -2.07
CA MET A 73 -0.57 11.12 -0.84
C MET A 73 -1.01 9.65 -0.68
N ASN A 74 -1.52 9.02 -1.74
CA ASN A 74 -1.96 7.62 -1.71
C ASN A 74 -0.84 6.65 -1.25
N CYS A 75 0.42 6.97 -1.59
CA CYS A 75 1.59 6.21 -1.13
C CYS A 75 2.03 6.59 0.29
N ARG A 76 1.83 7.84 0.72
CA ARG A 76 2.23 8.33 2.06
C ARG A 76 1.33 7.78 3.16
N ILE A 77 0.03 7.68 2.90
CA ILE A 77 -0.93 7.22 3.92
C ILE A 77 -0.99 5.70 4.05
N PHE A 78 -0.39 4.97 3.10
CA PHE A 78 -0.37 3.51 3.08
C PHE A 78 0.54 2.92 4.17
N PRO A 79 0.15 1.81 4.81
CA PRO A 79 -1.21 1.28 4.85
C PRO A 79 -2.09 2.17 5.76
N VAL A 80 -3.32 2.42 5.35
CA VAL A 80 -4.32 3.13 6.15
C VAL A 80 -4.93 2.20 7.18
N ASP A 81 -5.22 0.95 6.82
CA ASP A 81 -5.84 -0.04 7.71
C ASP A 81 -5.47 -1.47 7.31
N GLU A 82 -6.05 -2.45 8.00
CA GLU A 82 -5.83 -3.88 7.78
C GLU A 82 -6.31 -4.33 6.39
N MET A 83 -7.22 -3.60 5.75
CA MET A 83 -7.66 -3.92 4.39
C MET A 83 -6.60 -3.54 3.36
N ASP A 84 -5.84 -2.47 3.58
CA ASP A 84 -4.65 -2.16 2.76
C ASP A 84 -3.58 -3.25 2.85
N MET A 85 -3.46 -3.90 4.01
CA MET A 85 -2.56 -5.05 4.19
C MET A 85 -3.07 -6.25 3.38
N ARG A 86 -4.38 -6.51 3.36
CA ARG A 86 -4.96 -7.56 2.50
C ARG A 86 -4.76 -7.27 1.01
N ASP A 87 -4.93 -6.01 0.58
CA ASP A 87 -4.64 -5.61 -0.80
C ASP A 87 -3.18 -5.91 -1.18
N ARG A 88 -2.25 -5.63 -0.26
CA ARG A 88 -0.82 -5.97 -0.43
C ARG A 88 -0.63 -7.47 -0.57
N ASP A 89 -1.29 -8.26 0.27
CA ASP A 89 -1.16 -9.71 0.30
C ASP A 89 -1.75 -10.37 -0.96
N ILE A 90 -2.63 -9.70 -1.71
CA ILE A 90 -3.04 -10.16 -3.05
C ILE A 90 -1.85 -10.11 -4.03
N VAL A 91 -0.99 -9.10 -3.92
CA VAL A 91 0.17 -8.91 -4.81
C VAL A 91 1.32 -9.82 -4.42
N SER A 92 1.63 -9.91 -3.12
CA SER A 92 2.62 -10.86 -2.60
C SER A 92 2.38 -11.10 -1.12
N ARG A 93 2.03 -12.36 -0.79
CA ARG A 93 1.86 -12.83 0.60
C ARG A 93 3.18 -13.09 1.30
N ASP A 94 4.16 -13.60 0.55
CA ASP A 94 5.42 -14.10 1.12
C ASP A 94 6.41 -12.97 1.44
N THR A 95 6.23 -11.80 0.80
CA THR A 95 7.05 -10.63 1.12
C THR A 95 6.69 -10.11 2.51
N THR A 96 7.66 -9.88 3.40
CA THR A 96 7.39 -9.23 4.69
C THR A 96 7.25 -7.71 4.52
N CYS A 97 6.18 -7.11 5.05
CA CYS A 97 6.02 -5.64 5.08
C CYS A 97 6.56 -5.12 6.40
N GLY A 98 7.26 -3.98 6.37
CA GLY A 98 7.71 -3.33 7.59
C GLY A 98 6.59 -2.68 8.41
N TYR A 99 5.39 -2.49 7.83
CA TYR A 99 4.23 -2.00 8.56
C TYR A 99 3.39 -3.14 9.15
N ARG A 100 2.87 -2.91 10.36
CA ARG A 100 1.87 -3.78 11.02
C ARG A 100 0.86 -2.95 11.80
N PHE A 101 -0.26 -3.57 12.18
CA PHE A 101 -1.28 -2.96 13.03
C PHE A 101 -1.36 -3.70 14.37
N ARG A 102 -1.35 -2.95 15.47
CA ARG A 102 -1.64 -3.50 16.81
C ARG A 102 -3.11 -3.89 16.90
N ARG A 103 -3.37 -5.00 17.60
CA ARG A 103 -4.72 -5.40 17.99
C ARG A 103 -5.21 -4.57 19.16
#